data_AF-A0A183D6K9-F1
#
_entry.id   AF-A0A183D6K9-F1
#
_cell.length_a   1.000
_cell.length_b   1.000
_cell.length_c   1.000
_cell.angle_alpha   90.00
_cell.angle_beta   90.00
_cell.angle_gamma   90.00
#
_symmetry.space_group_name_H-M   'P 1'
#
loop_
_entity.id
_entity.type
_entity.pdbx_description
1 polymer ?
#
loop_
_entity_poly.entity_id
_entity_poly.type
_entity_poly.pdbx_seq_one_letter_code
_entity_poly.pdbx_strand_id
1 'polypeptide(L)'
;MSWLGELLEQNSSDPRERLELGQQLLSQLQISRLPSDSTLLNDFCDLVVQWLSGSNYKVALLAVEIIDVAIEVSGDVVSPYLMDRATALVERLGDSKQSVREAMVQLIAALANTPHCSPQVLYMSSDIAFQFISVKTGQLLAMNLLGK
;
A
#
# COMPACT_ATOMS: atom_id res chain seq x y z
N MET A 1 22.31 -9.31 9.15
CA MET A 1 20.95 -9.15 9.71
C MET A 1 19.98 -9.53 8.59
N SER A 2 18.66 -9.36 8.72
CA SER A 2 17.78 -9.60 7.57
C SER A 2 18.00 -8.46 6.55
N TRP A 3 17.90 -8.75 5.26
CA TRP A 3 18.00 -7.71 4.21
C TRP A 3 17.00 -6.57 4.44
N LEU A 4 15.83 -6.92 4.97
CA LEU A 4 14.78 -5.96 5.25
C LEU A 4 15.18 -5.01 6.38
N GLY A 5 15.66 -5.54 7.51
CA GLY A 5 16.11 -4.70 8.63
C GLY A 5 17.20 -3.71 8.22
N GLU A 6 18.18 -4.18 7.44
CA GLU A 6 19.29 -3.35 6.96
C GLU A 6 18.81 -2.19 6.04
N LEU A 7 17.74 -2.39 5.27
CA LEU A 7 17.14 -1.34 4.46
C LEU A 7 16.22 -0.41 5.26
N LEU A 8 15.44 -0.95 6.22
CA LEU A 8 14.53 -0.14 7.04
C LEU A 8 15.30 0.89 7.90
N GLU A 9 16.49 0.54 8.38
CA GLU A 9 17.38 1.45 9.12
C GLU A 9 17.85 2.67 8.31
N GLN A 10 17.75 2.62 6.97
CA GLN A 10 18.16 3.71 6.09
C GLN A 10 17.05 4.72 5.79
N ASN A 11 15.89 4.61 6.46
CA ASN A 11 14.79 5.55 6.26
C ASN A 11 15.24 6.98 6.59
N SER A 12 14.82 7.92 5.74
CA SER A 12 15.19 9.33 5.82
C SER A 12 13.95 10.23 5.79
N SER A 13 14.11 11.52 6.07
CA SER A 13 13.09 12.54 5.81
C SER A 13 13.21 13.16 4.42
N ASP A 14 14.36 13.00 3.75
CA ASP A 14 14.59 13.53 2.41
C ASP A 14 13.82 12.70 1.36
N PRO A 15 12.96 13.32 0.54
CA PRO A 15 12.18 12.59 -0.46
C PRO A 15 13.03 11.88 -1.52
N ARG A 16 14.21 12.41 -1.87
CA ARG A 16 15.10 11.79 -2.85
C ARG A 16 15.73 10.53 -2.29
N GLU A 17 16.21 10.57 -1.04
CA GLU A 17 16.75 9.40 -0.35
C GLU A 17 15.68 8.31 -0.17
N ARG A 18 14.41 8.69 0.12
CA ARG A 18 13.29 7.74 0.15
C ARG A 18 13.03 7.08 -1.21
N LEU A 19 13.13 7.85 -2.30
CA LEU A 19 12.96 7.29 -3.64
C LEU A 19 14.07 6.28 -3.95
N GLU A 20 15.32 6.60 -3.60
CA GLU A 20 16.46 5.70 -3.78
C GLU A 20 16.32 4.43 -2.93
N LEU A 21 15.97 4.56 -1.66
CA LEU A 21 15.71 3.42 -0.76
C LEU A 21 14.54 2.57 -1.25
N GLY A 22 13.45 3.19 -1.72
CA GLY A 22 12.30 2.45 -2.22
C GLY A 22 12.62 1.63 -3.47
N GLN A 23 13.51 2.11 -4.35
CA GLN A 23 14.00 1.32 -5.49
C GLN A 23 14.84 0.11 -5.02
N GLN A 24 15.61 0.24 -3.94
CA GLN A 24 16.34 -0.89 -3.35
C GLN A 24 15.38 -1.93 -2.75
N LEU A 25 14.34 -1.48 -2.03
CA LEU A 25 13.29 -2.34 -1.50
C LEU A 25 12.60 -3.13 -2.62
N LEU A 26 12.16 -2.46 -3.70
CA LEU A 26 11.58 -3.12 -4.86
C LEU A 26 12.53 -4.16 -5.46
N SER A 27 13.79 -3.79 -5.65
CA SER A 27 14.80 -4.70 -6.21
C SER A 27 14.98 -5.96 -5.36
N GLN A 28 14.93 -5.85 -4.03
CA GLN A 28 14.99 -7.01 -3.14
C GLN A 28 13.71 -7.85 -3.20
N LEU A 29 12.53 -7.22 -3.22
CA LEU A 29 11.24 -7.92 -3.30
C LEU A 29 11.10 -8.76 -4.59
N GLN A 30 11.76 -8.34 -5.68
CA GLN A 30 11.79 -9.11 -6.93
C GLN A 30 12.52 -10.45 -6.82
N ILE A 31 13.42 -10.61 -5.84
CA ILE A 31 14.25 -11.82 -5.68
C ILE A 31 14.06 -12.52 -4.34
N SER A 32 13.35 -11.90 -3.40
CA SER A 32 13.18 -12.39 -2.03
C SER A 32 11.79 -12.08 -1.48
N ARG A 33 11.25 -13.03 -0.72
CA ARG A 33 10.02 -12.83 0.07
C ARG A 33 10.33 -12.02 1.32
N LEU A 34 9.31 -11.34 1.87
CA LEU A 34 9.40 -10.70 3.18
C LEU A 34 9.62 -11.75 4.28
N PRO A 35 10.48 -11.47 5.27
CA PRO A 35 10.67 -12.34 6.43
C PRO A 35 9.39 -12.38 7.27
N SER A 36 9.07 -13.54 7.86
CA SER A 36 7.89 -13.72 8.73
C SER A 36 8.07 -13.15 10.15
N ASP A 37 9.13 -12.39 10.40
CA ASP A 37 9.39 -11.77 11.70
C ASP A 37 8.40 -10.63 11.94
N SER A 38 7.63 -10.72 13.03
CA SER A 38 6.53 -9.79 13.30
C SER A 38 7.01 -8.36 13.58
N THR A 39 8.22 -8.17 14.09
CA THR A 39 8.75 -6.83 14.35
C THR A 39 9.10 -6.18 13.03
N LEU A 40 9.86 -6.89 12.18
CA LEU A 40 10.23 -6.40 10.85
C LEU A 40 9.04 -6.12 9.95
N LEU A 41 7.99 -6.95 10.01
CA LEU A 41 6.76 -6.73 9.24
C LEU A 41 6.01 -5.48 9.71
N ASN A 42 5.98 -5.20 11.03
CA ASN A 42 5.40 -3.97 11.54
C ASN A 42 6.22 -2.75 11.12
N ASP A 43 7.54 -2.79 11.28
CA ASP A 43 8.44 -1.70 10.91
C ASP A 43 8.34 -1.38 9.40
N PHE A 44 8.27 -2.42 8.57
CA PHE A 44 8.03 -2.27 7.13
C PHE A 44 6.68 -1.59 6.84
N CYS A 45 5.60 -2.05 7.48
CA CYS A 45 4.27 -1.49 7.29
C CYS A 45 4.18 -0.03 7.79
N ASP A 46 4.84 0.30 8.89
CA ASP A 46 4.90 1.66 9.42
C ASP A 46 5.69 2.59 8.49
N LEU A 47 6.81 2.12 7.92
CA LEU A 47 7.58 2.88 6.93
C LEU A 47 6.73 3.21 5.70
N VAL A 48 6.09 2.22 5.07
CA VAL A 48 5.32 2.46 3.84
C VAL A 48 4.09 3.33 4.11
N VAL A 49 3.43 3.19 5.26
CA VAL A 49 2.32 4.08 5.65
C VAL A 49 2.82 5.50 5.96
N GLN A 50 3.96 5.66 6.61
CA GLN A 50 4.59 6.97 6.80
C GLN A 50 4.90 7.64 5.46
N TRP A 51 5.36 6.88 4.47
CA TRP A 51 5.65 7.39 3.12
C TRP A 51 4.38 7.73 2.34
N LEU A 52 3.33 6.91 2.44
CA LEU A 52 2.01 7.17 1.86
C LEU A 52 1.43 8.48 2.38
N SER A 53 1.49 8.70 3.69
CA SER A 53 0.94 9.89 4.38
C SER A 53 1.82 11.14 4.26
N GLY A 54 2.99 11.02 3.63
CA GLY A 54 3.90 12.15 3.40
C GLY A 54 3.38 13.15 2.35
N SER A 55 4.02 14.32 2.29
CA SER A 55 3.63 15.41 1.38
C SER A 55 4.13 15.22 -0.07
N ASN A 56 5.04 14.27 -0.32
CA ASN A 56 5.60 14.03 -1.65
C ASN A 56 4.83 12.90 -2.36
N TYR A 57 4.05 13.26 -3.38
CA TYR A 57 3.22 12.28 -4.10
C TYR A 57 4.02 11.21 -4.84
N LYS A 58 5.28 11.47 -5.24
CA LYS A 58 6.12 10.44 -5.89
C LYS A 58 6.55 9.38 -4.88
N VAL A 59 6.89 9.80 -3.67
CA VAL A 59 7.19 8.89 -2.55
C VAL A 59 5.93 8.09 -2.18
N ALA A 60 4.75 8.72 -2.17
CA ALA A 60 3.49 8.01 -1.94
C ALA A 60 3.21 6.95 -3.03
N LEU A 61 3.37 7.30 -4.31
CA LEU A 61 3.22 6.33 -5.41
C LEU A 61 4.21 5.16 -5.30
N LEU A 62 5.47 5.43 -4.95
CA LEU A 62 6.47 4.40 -4.74
C LEU A 62 6.10 3.49 -3.55
N ALA A 63 5.56 4.05 -2.47
CA ALA A 63 5.06 3.25 -1.35
C ALA A 63 3.89 2.35 -1.77
N VAL A 64 2.97 2.84 -2.60
CA VAL A 64 1.89 1.99 -3.18
C VAL A 64 2.49 0.82 -3.96
N GLU A 65 3.45 1.09 -4.85
CA GLU A 65 4.13 0.06 -5.66
C GLU A 65 4.85 -0.98 -4.79
N ILE A 66 5.56 -0.53 -3.75
CA ILE A 66 6.24 -1.42 -2.79
C ILE A 66 5.24 -2.34 -2.10
N ILE A 67 4.09 -1.81 -1.65
CA ILE A 67 3.06 -2.61 -0.99
C ILE A 67 2.44 -3.62 -1.98
N ASP A 68 2.17 -3.21 -3.21
CA ASP A 68 1.57 -4.06 -4.24
C ASP A 68 2.48 -5.27 -4.54
N VAL A 69 3.76 -5.02 -4.81
CA VAL A 69 4.76 -6.08 -5.02
C VAL A 69 4.92 -6.95 -3.76
N ALA A 70 4.92 -6.34 -2.56
CA ALA A 70 5.01 -7.10 -1.32
C ALA A 70 3.80 -8.03 -1.10
N ILE A 71 2.59 -7.61 -1.47
CA ILE A 71 1.39 -8.45 -1.43
C ILE A 71 1.52 -9.59 -2.44
N GLU A 72 1.99 -9.31 -3.66
CA GLU A 72 2.18 -10.31 -4.70
C GLU A 72 3.13 -11.43 -4.25
N VAL A 73 4.28 -11.08 -3.67
CA VAL A 73 5.31 -12.08 -3.29
C VAL A 73 5.15 -12.61 -1.87
N SER A 74 4.43 -11.93 -0.98
CA SER A 74 4.40 -12.21 0.46
C SER A 74 3.06 -11.86 1.16
N GLY A 75 1.96 -11.87 0.42
CA GLY A 75 0.62 -11.52 0.94
C GLY A 75 0.16 -12.35 2.14
N ASP A 76 0.50 -13.64 2.18
CA ASP A 76 0.23 -14.55 3.29
C ASP A 76 0.82 -14.08 4.63
N VAL A 77 1.95 -13.36 4.61
CA VAL A 77 2.61 -12.87 5.82
C VAL A 77 2.36 -11.38 6.06
N VAL A 78 2.31 -10.54 5.02
CA VAL A 78 2.26 -9.07 5.19
C VAL A 78 0.83 -8.53 5.31
N SER A 79 -0.15 -9.18 4.68
CA SER A 79 -1.50 -8.63 4.58
C SER A 79 -2.22 -8.43 5.92
N PRO A 80 -2.07 -9.30 6.95
CA PRO A 80 -2.64 -9.02 8.27
C PRO A 80 -2.14 -7.70 8.87
N TYR A 81 -0.84 -7.41 8.74
CA TYR A 81 -0.24 -6.17 9.25
C TYR A 81 -0.67 -4.92 8.46
N LEU A 82 -0.92 -5.07 7.15
CA LEU A 82 -1.50 -4.00 6.34
C LEU A 82 -2.96 -3.73 6.70
N MET A 83 -3.72 -4.78 7.05
CA MET A 83 -5.11 -4.65 7.48
C MET A 83 -5.25 -3.88 8.79
N ASP A 84 -4.31 -4.04 9.73
CA ASP A 84 -4.26 -3.21 10.95
C ASP A 84 -4.09 -1.71 10.65
N ARG A 85 -3.64 -1.36 9.44
CA ARG A 85 -3.45 0.02 8.95
C ARG A 85 -4.45 0.41 7.86
N ALA A 86 -5.54 -0.36 7.69
CA ALA A 86 -6.51 -0.19 6.61
C ALA A 86 -7.10 1.23 6.53
N THR A 87 -7.36 1.88 7.67
CA THR A 87 -7.85 3.27 7.71
C THR A 87 -6.90 4.21 6.97
N ALA A 88 -5.60 4.15 7.26
CA ALA A 88 -4.60 5.01 6.63
C ALA A 88 -4.49 4.74 5.13
N LEU A 89 -4.60 3.47 4.70
CA LEU A 89 -4.62 3.12 3.28
C LEU A 89 -5.85 3.73 2.59
N VAL A 90 -7.03 3.57 3.19
CA VAL A 90 -8.30 4.02 2.60
C VAL A 90 -8.41 5.55 2.54
N GLU A 91 -7.85 6.28 3.50
CA GLU A 91 -7.78 7.75 3.45
C GLU A 91 -7.07 8.25 2.18
N ARG A 92 -6.10 7.49 1.66
CA ARG A 92 -5.38 7.86 0.42
C ARG A 92 -6.23 7.74 -0.85
N LEU A 93 -7.40 7.09 -0.80
CA LEU A 93 -8.40 7.16 -1.87
C LEU A 93 -8.92 8.59 -2.08
N GLY A 94 -8.84 9.44 -1.04
CA GLY A 94 -9.17 10.86 -1.10
C GLY A 94 -7.99 11.77 -1.43
N ASP A 95 -6.84 11.24 -1.87
CA ASP A 95 -5.64 12.06 -2.08
C ASP A 95 -5.86 13.20 -3.09
N SER A 96 -5.18 14.33 -2.89
CA SER A 96 -5.25 15.49 -3.78
C SER A 96 -4.79 15.18 -5.22
N LYS A 97 -3.85 14.25 -5.41
CA LYS A 97 -3.32 13.82 -6.70
C LYS A 97 -4.10 12.64 -7.25
N GLN A 98 -4.60 12.81 -8.48
CA GLN A 98 -5.37 11.78 -9.17
C GLN A 98 -4.59 10.47 -9.33
N SER A 99 -3.30 10.53 -9.67
CA SER A 99 -2.46 9.35 -9.82
C SER A 99 -2.35 8.53 -8.54
N VAL A 100 -2.27 9.19 -7.37
CA VAL A 100 -2.24 8.50 -6.08
C VAL A 100 -3.59 7.82 -5.83
N ARG A 101 -4.70 8.52 -6.07
CA ARG A 101 -6.03 7.92 -5.91
C ARG A 101 -6.21 6.69 -6.77
N GLU A 102 -5.83 6.75 -8.05
CA GLU A 102 -5.93 5.64 -9.00
C GLU A 102 -5.11 4.44 -8.56
N ALA A 103 -3.85 4.65 -8.17
CA ALA A 103 -2.97 3.59 -7.69
C ALA A 103 -3.52 2.93 -6.41
N MET A 104 -4.05 3.73 -5.48
CA MET A 104 -4.67 3.24 -4.26
C MET A 104 -5.91 2.37 -4.50
N VAL A 105 -6.71 2.66 -5.54
CA VAL A 105 -7.85 1.79 -5.87
C VAL A 105 -7.38 0.39 -6.25
N GLN A 106 -6.34 0.32 -7.07
CA GLN A 106 -5.76 -0.95 -7.50
C GLN A 106 -5.18 -1.71 -6.30
N LEU A 107 -4.43 -1.02 -5.44
CA LEU A 107 -3.85 -1.62 -4.24
C LEU A 107 -4.91 -2.20 -3.29
N ILE A 108 -5.97 -1.45 -2.99
CA ILE A 108 -7.01 -1.94 -2.07
C ILE A 108 -7.77 -3.12 -2.71
N ALA A 109 -7.97 -3.09 -4.03
CA ALA A 109 -8.53 -4.25 -4.73
C ALA A 109 -7.61 -5.48 -4.63
N ALA A 110 -6.29 -5.31 -4.78
CA ALA A 110 -5.32 -6.39 -4.62
C ALA A 110 -5.36 -6.97 -3.19
N LEU A 111 -5.29 -6.12 -2.17
CA LEU A 111 -5.34 -6.52 -0.76
C LEU A 111 -6.64 -7.26 -0.39
N ALA A 112 -7.79 -6.81 -0.92
CA ALA A 112 -9.08 -7.46 -0.70
C ALA A 112 -9.22 -8.83 -1.38
N ASN A 113 -8.36 -9.14 -2.36
CA ASN A 113 -8.32 -10.43 -3.03
C ASN A 113 -7.29 -11.39 -2.42
N THR A 114 -6.50 -10.96 -1.44
CA THR A 114 -5.51 -11.82 -0.76
C THR A 114 -6.22 -12.85 0.13
N PRO A 115 -5.76 -14.12 0.15
CA PRO A 115 -6.27 -15.12 1.09
C PRO A 115 -6.25 -14.62 2.54
N HIS A 116 -7.28 -14.94 3.32
CA HIS A 116 -7.46 -14.50 4.72
C HIS A 116 -7.76 -13.01 4.93
N CYS A 117 -7.67 -12.17 3.89
CA CYS A 117 -8.22 -10.83 3.87
C CYS A 117 -9.64 -10.89 3.30
N SER A 118 -10.64 -11.13 4.15
CA SER A 118 -12.01 -11.15 3.67
C SER A 118 -12.47 -9.71 3.38
N PRO A 119 -13.18 -9.44 2.26
CA PRO A 119 -13.74 -8.11 1.98
C PRO A 119 -14.56 -7.58 3.15
N GLN A 120 -15.18 -8.48 3.94
CA GLN A 120 -15.92 -8.16 5.14
C GLN A 120 -15.08 -7.41 6.19
N VAL A 121 -13.79 -7.72 6.35
CA VAL A 121 -12.89 -6.99 7.28
C VAL A 121 -12.68 -5.55 6.83
N LEU A 122 -12.56 -5.31 5.51
CA LEU A 122 -12.51 -3.95 4.95
C LEU A 122 -13.85 -3.22 5.13
N TYR A 123 -14.98 -3.94 5.10
CA TYR A 123 -16.32 -3.39 5.33
C TYR A 123 -16.64 -3.08 6.81
N MET A 124 -15.91 -3.64 7.79
CA MET A 124 -16.30 -3.57 9.21
C MET A 124 -16.06 -2.22 9.89
N SER A 125 -15.33 -1.30 9.25
CA SER A 125 -15.37 0.12 9.57
C SER A 125 -16.33 0.80 8.61
N SER A 126 -17.47 1.26 9.13
CA SER A 126 -18.57 1.86 8.37
C SER A 126 -18.12 2.97 7.40
N ASP A 127 -17.04 3.68 7.73
CA ASP A 127 -16.47 4.74 6.88
C ASP A 127 -15.64 4.19 5.71
N ILE A 128 -14.94 3.07 5.90
CA ILE A 128 -14.11 2.45 4.86
C ILE A 128 -14.99 1.82 3.77
N ALA A 129 -16.07 1.16 4.18
CA ALA A 129 -17.07 0.61 3.26
C ALA A 129 -17.63 1.67 2.31
N PHE A 130 -17.99 2.84 2.84
CA PHE A 130 -18.56 3.94 2.06
C PHE A 130 -17.54 4.53 1.08
N GLN A 131 -16.29 4.69 1.53
CA GLN A 131 -15.22 5.20 0.68
C GLN A 131 -14.88 4.22 -0.46
N PHE A 132 -14.81 2.92 -0.16
CA PHE A 132 -14.53 1.89 -1.16
C PHE A 132 -15.66 1.76 -2.20
N ILE A 133 -16.93 1.80 -1.76
CA ILE A 133 -18.10 1.80 -2.66
C ILE A 133 -18.11 3.06 -3.52
N SER A 134 -17.85 4.24 -2.94
CA SER A 134 -17.80 5.50 -3.69
C SER A 134 -16.71 5.48 -4.77
N VAL A 135 -15.54 4.92 -4.47
CA VAL A 135 -14.44 4.76 -5.41
C VAL A 135 -14.79 3.79 -6.54
N LYS A 136 -15.30 2.60 -6.21
CA LYS A 136 -15.64 1.59 -7.22
C LYS A 136 -16.80 2.04 -8.11
N THR A 137 -17.78 2.73 -7.54
CA THR A 137 -18.88 3.35 -8.28
C THR A 137 -18.38 4.48 -9.17
N GLY A 138 -17.47 5.33 -8.66
CA GLY A 138 -16.83 6.39 -9.43
C GLY A 138 -16.03 5.87 -10.64
N GLN A 139 -15.27 4.79 -10.47
CA GLN A 139 -14.55 4.15 -11.58
C GLN A 139 -15.50 3.51 -12.60
N LEU A 140 -16.52 2.77 -12.15
CA LEU A 140 -17.51 2.17 -13.05
C LEU A 140 -18.28 3.24 -13.84
N LEU A 141 -18.62 4.36 -13.20
CA LEU A 141 -19.24 5.50 -13.88
C LEU A 141 -18.26 6.15 -14.87
N ALA A 142 -17.00 6.36 -14.48
CA ALA A 142 -15.97 6.92 -15.36
C ALA A 142 -15.72 6.02 -16.59
N MET A 143 -15.66 4.69 -16.41
CA MET A 143 -15.52 3.74 -17.51
C MET A 143 -16.74 3.73 -18.44
N ASN A 144 -17.96 3.89 -17.90
CA ASN A 144 -19.17 3.97 -18.71
C ASN A 144 -19.36 5.34 -19.39
N LEU A 145 -18.82 6.42 -18.83
CA LEU A 145 -18.90 7.78 -19.38
C LEU A 145 -17.78 8.09 -20.39
N LEU A 146 -16.59 7.52 -20.18
CA LEU A 146 -15.43 7.60 -21.09
C LEU A 146 -15.36 6.43 -22.08
N GLY A 147 -16.36 5.52 -22.03
CA GLY A 147 -16.61 4.50 -23.05
C GLY A 147 -17.18 5.08 -24.36
N LYS A 148 -16.66 6.22 -24.80
CA LYS A 148 -16.75 6.80 -26.15
C LYS A 148 -15.45 7.47 -26.52
#